data_AF-A0A8D2EJG5-F1
#
_entry.id   AF-A0A8D2EJG5-F1
#
_cell.length_a   1.000
_cell.length_b   1.000
_cell.length_c   1.000
_cell.angle_alpha   90.00
_cell.angle_beta   90.00
_cell.angle_gamma   90.00
#
_symmetry.space_group_name_H-M   'P 1'
#
loop_
_entity.id
_entity.type
_entity.pdbx_description
1 polymer ?
#
loop_
_entity_poly.entity_id
_entity_poly.type
_entity_poly.pdbx_seq_one_letter_code
_entity_poly.pdbx_strand_id
1 'polypeptide(L)'
;MASSDIQVKELEKRASGQAFELILSPRSKESVPEFPLSPPKKKDLSLEEIQKKLEAAEERRKSHEAEVLKQLAEKREHEKEVLQKAIEENNNFSKMAEEKLTHKMEANKENREAQMAAKLERLREKMDFWTQGSGPAQVSAELSCLRSVPALCPALGLQSALITWSDLSHHH
;
A
#
# COMPACT_ATOMS: atom_id res chain seq x y z
N MET A 1 7.63 -100.69 -30.51
CA MET A 1 7.25 -99.59 -31.41
C MET A 1 5.76 -99.40 -31.29
N ALA A 2 5.30 -98.40 -30.52
CA ALA A 2 3.87 -98.14 -30.35
C ALA A 2 3.35 -97.40 -31.58
N SER A 3 2.41 -98.00 -32.30
CA SER A 3 1.65 -97.33 -33.37
C SER A 3 0.91 -96.15 -32.74
N SER A 4 1.23 -94.92 -33.15
CA SER A 4 0.54 -93.72 -32.69
C SER A 4 -0.71 -93.54 -33.55
N ASP A 5 -1.88 -93.84 -32.99
CA ASP A 5 -3.17 -93.62 -33.67
C ASP A 5 -3.44 -92.12 -33.83
N ILE A 6 -3.28 -91.60 -35.06
CA ILE A 6 -3.61 -90.23 -35.44
C ILE A 6 -5.13 -90.08 -35.50
N GLN A 7 -5.71 -89.15 -34.75
CA GLN A 7 -7.15 -88.88 -34.74
C GLN A 7 -7.48 -87.53 -35.37
N VAL A 8 -8.33 -87.54 -36.40
CA VAL A 8 -8.83 -86.33 -37.07
C VAL A 8 -10.30 -86.16 -36.73
N LYS A 9 -10.68 -85.02 -36.15
CA LYS A 9 -12.06 -84.64 -35.89
C LYS A 9 -12.45 -83.49 -36.81
N GLU A 10 -13.27 -83.76 -37.81
CA GLU A 10 -13.80 -82.71 -38.69
C GLU A 10 -14.70 -81.76 -37.88
N LEU A 11 -14.52 -80.45 -38.08
CA LEU A 11 -15.29 -79.40 -37.40
C LEU A 11 -16.34 -78.81 -38.33
N GLU A 12 -15.89 -78.14 -39.38
CA GLU A 12 -16.79 -77.47 -40.33
C GLU A 12 -16.25 -77.54 -41.75
N LYS A 13 -17.16 -77.73 -42.71
CA LYS A 13 -16.90 -77.58 -44.15
C LYS A 13 -17.74 -76.42 -44.66
N ARG A 14 -17.08 -75.42 -45.25
CA ARG A 14 -17.72 -74.28 -45.91
C ARG A 14 -17.24 -74.23 -47.35
N ALA A 15 -17.95 -73.49 -48.21
CA ALA A 15 -17.55 -73.32 -49.61
C ALA A 15 -16.12 -72.76 -49.76
N SER A 16 -15.62 -72.01 -48.78
CA SER A 16 -14.28 -71.45 -48.75
C SER A 16 -13.20 -72.38 -48.19
N GLY A 17 -13.54 -73.55 -47.64
CA GLY A 17 -12.56 -74.49 -47.10
C GLY A 17 -13.09 -75.42 -46.00
N GLN A 18 -12.18 -76.23 -45.45
CA GLN A 18 -12.49 -77.22 -44.43
C GLN A 18 -11.63 -77.00 -43.18
N ALA A 19 -12.25 -77.12 -42.01
CA ALA A 19 -11.61 -77.08 -40.71
C ALA A 19 -11.73 -78.45 -40.02
N PHE A 20 -10.63 -78.90 -39.42
CA PHE A 20 -10.57 -80.12 -38.62
C PHE A 20 -9.55 -79.95 -37.49
N GLU A 21 -9.76 -80.69 -36.40
CA GLU A 21 -8.83 -80.81 -35.28
C GLU A 21 -8.03 -82.10 -35.45
N LEU A 22 -6.70 -82.00 -35.39
CA LEU A 22 -5.77 -83.12 -35.50
C LEU A 22 -5.15 -83.40 -34.13
N ILE A 23 -5.47 -84.55 -33.55
CA ILE A 23 -4.96 -85.00 -32.26
C ILE A 23 -3.91 -86.08 -32.50
N LEU A 24 -2.64 -85.71 -32.33
CA LEU A 24 -1.50 -86.61 -32.48
C LEU A 24 -1.23 -87.45 -31.22
N SER A 25 -1.74 -87.01 -30.07
CA SER A 25 -1.68 -87.73 -28.80
C SER A 25 -2.87 -87.33 -27.93
N PRO A 26 -3.66 -88.27 -27.41
CA PRO A 26 -4.76 -87.93 -26.52
C PRO A 26 -4.21 -87.23 -25.27
N ARG A 27 -4.84 -86.13 -24.88
CA ARG A 27 -4.44 -85.31 -23.72
C ARG A 27 -4.42 -86.20 -22.48
N SER A 28 -3.28 -86.32 -21.80
CA SER A 28 -3.17 -87.03 -20.52
C SER A 28 -4.17 -86.42 -19.52
N LYS A 29 -4.92 -87.26 -18.78
CA LYS A 29 -5.98 -86.82 -17.85
C LYS A 29 -5.50 -85.95 -16.68
N GLU A 30 -4.21 -85.68 -16.58
CA GLU A 30 -3.64 -84.82 -15.55
C GLU A 30 -3.60 -83.36 -16.00
N SER A 31 -4.57 -82.63 -15.44
CA SER A 31 -4.68 -81.18 -15.30
C SER A 31 -4.27 -80.36 -16.53
N VAL A 32 -5.28 -79.86 -17.24
CA VAL A 32 -5.13 -78.59 -17.97
C VAL A 32 -4.55 -77.59 -16.97
N PRO A 33 -3.33 -77.07 -17.14
CA PRO A 33 -2.89 -75.95 -16.33
C PRO A 33 -3.82 -74.80 -16.69
N GLU A 34 -4.70 -74.44 -15.77
CA GLU A 34 -5.57 -73.28 -15.88
C GLU A 34 -4.69 -72.04 -15.70
N PHE A 35 -3.89 -71.75 -16.73
CA PHE A 35 -3.24 -70.46 -16.85
C PHE A 35 -4.37 -69.46 -17.09
N PRO A 36 -4.59 -68.47 -16.21
CA PRO A 36 -5.50 -67.39 -16.51
C PRO A 36 -4.83 -66.53 -17.59
N LEU A 37 -4.97 -66.92 -18.86
CA LEU A 37 -4.46 -66.18 -20.03
C LEU A 37 -5.28 -64.93 -20.33
N SER A 38 -6.14 -64.51 -19.40
CA SER A 38 -6.90 -63.27 -19.51
C SER A 38 -6.82 -62.52 -18.19
N PRO A 39 -6.60 -61.19 -18.23
CA PRO A 39 -6.83 -60.34 -17.07
C PRO A 39 -8.18 -60.71 -16.45
N PRO A 40 -8.29 -60.78 -15.11
CA PRO A 40 -9.55 -61.12 -14.45
C PRO A 40 -10.64 -60.23 -15.04
N LYS A 41 -11.74 -60.85 -15.50
CA LYS A 41 -12.87 -60.13 -16.09
C LYS A 41 -13.32 -59.08 -15.08
N LYS A 42 -12.89 -57.83 -15.30
CA LYS A 42 -13.35 -56.71 -14.49
C LYS A 42 -14.85 -56.63 -14.74
N LYS A 43 -15.63 -56.52 -13.66
CA LYS A 43 -17.07 -56.26 -13.76
C LYS A 43 -17.25 -55.10 -14.74
N ASP A 44 -18.12 -55.26 -15.73
CA ASP A 44 -18.36 -54.23 -16.74
C ASP A 44 -18.72 -52.93 -16.01
N LEU A 45 -17.89 -51.89 -16.18
CA LEU A 45 -18.14 -50.58 -15.60
C LEU A 45 -19.45 -50.06 -16.19
N SER A 46 -20.38 -49.63 -15.35
CA SER A 46 -21.64 -49.07 -15.85
C SER A 46 -21.38 -47.76 -16.58
N LEU A 47 -22.28 -47.38 -17.49
CA LEU A 47 -22.20 -46.08 -18.18
C LEU A 47 -22.06 -44.91 -17.20
N GLU A 48 -22.75 -45.01 -16.07
CA GLU A 48 -22.79 -44.01 -15.01
C GLU A 48 -21.46 -43.92 -14.25
N GLU A 49 -20.79 -45.04 -14.00
CA GLU A 49 -19.44 -45.07 -13.40
C GLU A 49 -18.38 -44.49 -14.34
N ILE A 50 -18.53 -44.69 -15.66
CA ILE A 50 -17.64 -44.11 -16.67
C ILE A 50 -17.84 -42.58 -16.71
N GLN A 51 -19.08 -42.11 -16.79
CA GLN A 51 -19.42 -40.68 -16.79
C GLN A 51 -18.88 -39.99 -15.53
N LYS A 52 -19.11 -40.58 -14.36
CA LYS A 52 -18.62 -40.04 -13.09
C LYS A 52 -17.09 -39.89 -13.05
N LYS A 53 -16.34 -40.82 -13.66
CA LYS A 53 -14.88 -40.72 -13.74
C LYS A 53 -14.41 -39.62 -14.70
N LEU A 54 -15.13 -39.41 -15.80
CA LEU A 54 -14.85 -38.32 -16.74
C LEU A 54 -15.15 -36.96 -16.10
N GLU A 55 -16.30 -36.83 -15.45
CA GLU A 55 -16.68 -35.62 -14.71
C GLU A 55 -15.66 -35.30 -13.60
N ALA A 56 -15.24 -36.29 -12.81
CA ALA A 56 -14.23 -36.08 -11.78
C ALA A 56 -12.87 -35.64 -12.36
N ALA A 57 -12.50 -36.08 -13.56
CA ALA A 57 -11.29 -35.61 -14.24
C ALA A 57 -11.46 -34.17 -14.77
N GLU A 58 -12.65 -33.83 -15.27
CA GLU A 58 -12.98 -32.48 -15.69
C GLU A 58 -13.01 -31.49 -14.53
N GLU A 59 -13.60 -31.86 -13.40
CA GLU A 59 -13.60 -31.02 -12.20
C GLU A 59 -12.20 -30.76 -11.69
N ARG A 60 -11.30 -31.76 -11.69
CA ARG A 60 -9.88 -31.54 -11.36
C ARG A 60 -9.18 -30.57 -12.32
N ARG A 61 -9.52 -30.62 -13.61
CA ARG A 61 -8.99 -29.68 -14.60
C ARG A 61 -9.48 -28.26 -14.32
N LYS A 62 -10.79 -28.09 -14.13
CA LYS A 62 -11.42 -26.80 -13.83
C LYS A 62 -10.92 -26.21 -12.50
N SER A 63 -10.78 -27.03 -11.45
CA SER A 63 -10.28 -26.56 -10.16
C SER A 63 -8.84 -26.06 -10.27
N HIS A 64 -8.00 -26.75 -11.04
CA HIS A 64 -6.62 -26.31 -11.24
C HIS A 64 -6.55 -25.00 -12.04
N GLU A 65 -7.35 -24.88 -13.10
CA GLU A 65 -7.45 -23.65 -13.89
C GLU A 65 -7.96 -22.48 -13.04
N ALA A 66 -8.98 -22.70 -12.22
CA ALA A 66 -9.52 -21.69 -11.30
C ALA A 66 -8.48 -21.22 -10.28
N GLU A 67 -7.68 -22.13 -9.71
CA GLU A 67 -6.61 -21.79 -8.78
C GLU A 67 -5.51 -20.96 -9.46
N VAL A 68 -5.12 -21.31 -10.69
CA VAL A 68 -4.15 -20.52 -11.48
C VAL A 68 -4.70 -19.12 -11.76
N LEU A 69 -5.96 -19.00 -12.16
CA LEU A 69 -6.61 -17.71 -12.41
C LEU A 69 -6.68 -16.85 -11.13
N LYS A 70 -6.99 -17.48 -9.98
CA LYS A 70 -7.01 -16.81 -8.69
C LYS A 70 -5.63 -16.23 -8.33
N GLN A 71 -4.56 -17.03 -8.45
CA GLN A 71 -3.20 -16.55 -8.17
C GLN A 71 -2.76 -15.44 -9.13
N LEU A 72 -3.20 -15.48 -10.39
CA LEU A 72 -2.97 -14.39 -11.34
C LEU A 72 -3.73 -13.11 -10.93
N ALA A 73 -4.97 -13.23 -10.49
CA ALA A 73 -5.76 -12.09 -10.01
C ALA A 73 -5.11 -11.46 -8.76
N GLU A 74 -4.69 -12.27 -7.79
CA GLU A 74 -3.98 -11.82 -6.59
C GLU A 74 -2.69 -11.05 -6.93
N LYS A 75 -1.90 -11.54 -7.90
CA LYS A 75 -0.71 -10.81 -8.37
C LYS A 75 -1.04 -9.46 -8.99
N ARG A 76 -2.11 -9.37 -9.79
CA ARG A 76 -2.56 -8.10 -10.39
C ARG A 76 -3.09 -7.12 -9.36
N GLU A 77 -3.73 -7.61 -8.31
CA GLU A 77 -4.16 -6.78 -7.19
C GLU A 77 -2.95 -6.23 -6.43
N HIS A 78 -1.97 -7.10 -6.12
CA HIS A 78 -0.74 -6.68 -5.44
C HIS A 78 0.05 -5.63 -6.23
N GLU A 79 0.17 -5.78 -7.56
CA GLU A 79 0.80 -4.76 -8.42
C GLU A 79 0.12 -3.39 -8.29
N LYS A 80 -1.22 -3.35 -8.22
CA LYS A 80 -1.97 -2.11 -8.02
C LYS A 80 -1.75 -1.53 -6.63
N GLU A 81 -1.77 -2.36 -5.59
CA GLU A 81 -1.51 -1.94 -4.21
C GLU A 81 -0.13 -1.30 -4.07
N VAL A 82 0.90 -1.90 -4.67
CA VAL A 82 2.27 -1.38 -4.63
C VAL A 82 2.35 0.00 -5.30
N LEU A 83 1.74 0.16 -6.47
CA LEU A 83 1.70 1.45 -7.17
C LEU A 83 0.93 2.50 -6.38
N GLN A 84 -0.23 2.13 -5.83
CA GLN A 84 -1.04 3.02 -5.02
C GLN A 84 -0.28 3.47 -3.76
N LYS A 85 0.38 2.55 -3.07
CA LYS A 85 1.17 2.83 -1.88
C LYS A 85 2.33 3.79 -2.18
N ALA A 86 3.03 3.60 -3.29
CA ALA A 86 4.11 4.50 -3.69
C ALA A 86 3.59 5.94 -3.92
N ILE A 87 2.43 6.08 -4.55
CA ILE A 87 1.79 7.39 -4.77
C ILE A 87 1.36 8.01 -3.42
N GLU A 88 0.76 7.21 -2.54
CA GLU A 88 0.28 7.67 -1.23
C GLU A 88 1.44 8.12 -0.33
N GLU A 89 2.53 7.36 -0.28
CA GLU A 89 3.73 7.73 0.48
C GLU A 89 4.35 9.04 -0.03
N ASN A 90 4.42 9.23 -1.36
CA ASN A 90 4.90 10.47 -1.95
C ASN A 90 4.01 11.67 -1.59
N ASN A 91 2.69 11.50 -1.65
CA ASN A 91 1.74 12.54 -1.27
C ASN A 91 1.83 12.86 0.23
N ASN A 92 1.99 11.84 1.07
CA ASN A 92 2.13 11.99 2.51
C ASN A 92 3.42 12.75 2.88
N PHE A 93 4.52 12.51 2.16
CA PHE A 93 5.76 13.26 2.38
C PHE A 93 5.57 14.77 2.17
N SER A 94 4.95 15.17 1.04
CA SER A 94 4.64 16.58 0.76
C SER A 94 3.73 17.17 1.83
N LYS A 95 2.65 16.46 2.19
CA LYS A 95 1.70 16.91 3.21
C LYS A 95 2.38 17.14 4.57
N MET A 96 3.17 16.18 5.05
CA MET A 96 3.89 16.32 6.32
C MET A 96 4.92 17.45 6.28
N ALA A 97 5.59 17.65 5.15
CA ALA A 97 6.54 18.75 4.99
C ALA A 97 5.85 20.11 5.05
N GLU A 98 4.70 20.25 4.38
CA GLU A 98 3.86 21.43 4.40
C GLU A 98 3.35 21.72 5.82
N GLU A 99 2.72 20.76 6.49
CA GLU A 99 2.21 20.90 7.87
C GLU A 99 3.31 21.29 8.86
N LYS A 100 4.51 20.73 8.70
CA LYS A 100 5.65 21.08 9.55
C LYS A 100 6.14 22.51 9.29
N LEU A 101 6.11 22.97 8.04
CA LEU A 101 6.49 24.33 7.70
C LEU A 101 5.47 25.34 8.21
N THR A 102 4.18 25.10 7.99
CA THR A 102 3.10 25.98 8.47
C THR A 102 3.16 26.14 9.98
N HIS A 103 3.29 25.03 10.71
CA HIS A 103 3.41 25.07 12.17
C HIS A 103 4.63 25.88 12.64
N LYS A 104 5.80 25.72 11.98
CA LYS A 104 6.99 26.53 12.32
C LYS A 104 6.79 28.01 12.04
N MET A 105 6.12 28.36 10.95
CA MET A 105 5.85 29.75 10.60
C MET A 105 4.89 30.41 11.59
N GLU A 106 3.84 29.69 12.00
CA GLU A 106 2.89 30.13 13.02
C GLU A 106 3.59 30.33 14.37
N ALA A 107 4.34 29.33 14.84
CA ALA A 107 5.10 29.45 16.07
C ALA A 107 6.12 30.60 16.03
N ASN A 108 6.78 30.83 14.89
CA ASN A 108 7.70 31.96 14.74
C ASN A 108 6.97 33.31 14.83
N LYS A 109 5.80 33.42 14.19
CA LYS A 109 4.97 34.62 14.22
C LYS A 109 4.50 34.91 15.65
N GLU A 110 3.93 33.93 16.33
CA GLU A 110 3.47 34.05 17.71
C GLU A 110 4.60 34.44 18.66
N ASN A 111 5.78 33.82 18.50
CA ASN A 111 6.96 34.17 19.30
C ASN A 111 7.40 35.63 19.08
N ARG A 112 7.39 36.11 17.84
CA ARG A 112 7.72 37.51 17.52
C ARG A 112 6.69 38.47 18.13
N GLU A 113 5.41 38.14 18.01
CA GLU A 113 4.32 38.93 18.57
C GLU A 113 4.40 38.98 20.10
N ALA A 114 4.63 37.85 20.77
CA ALA A 114 4.82 37.77 22.21
C ALA A 114 6.02 38.60 22.69
N GLN A 115 7.16 38.54 21.98
CA GLN A 115 8.33 39.37 22.31
C GLN A 115 8.04 40.86 22.17
N MET A 116 7.33 41.25 21.12
CA MET A 116 6.96 42.66 20.90
C MET A 116 5.94 43.13 21.95
N ALA A 117 4.93 42.31 22.25
CA ALA A 117 3.94 42.59 23.29
C ALA A 117 4.61 42.77 24.66
N ALA A 118 5.53 41.88 25.03
CA ALA A 118 6.28 41.98 26.29
C ALA A 118 7.14 43.25 26.37
N LYS A 119 7.74 43.70 25.25
CA LYS A 119 8.48 44.97 25.19
C LYS A 119 7.54 46.17 25.37
N LEU A 120 6.40 46.18 24.69
CA LEU A 120 5.41 47.25 24.76
C LEU A 120 4.79 47.35 26.16
N GLU A 121 4.52 46.21 26.80
CA GLU A 121 3.99 46.14 28.15
C GLU A 121 4.96 46.76 29.18
N ARG A 122 6.24 46.41 29.14
CA ARG A 122 7.26 47.03 30.02
C ARG A 122 7.38 48.54 29.82
N LEU A 123 7.16 49.03 28.60
CA LEU A 123 7.15 50.47 28.33
C LEU A 123 5.89 51.13 28.87
N ARG A 124 4.73 50.49 28.72
CA ARG A 124 3.45 50.94 29.29
C ARG A 124 3.54 51.03 30.81
N GLU A 125 4.04 50.00 31.49
CA GLU A 125 4.24 50.01 32.95
C GLU A 125 5.15 51.15 33.41
N LYS A 126 6.23 51.45 32.67
CA LYS A 126 7.08 52.60 32.96
C LYS A 126 6.32 53.91 32.80
N MET A 127 5.55 54.09 31.72
CA MET A 127 4.73 55.28 31.52
C MET A 127 3.68 55.42 32.62
N ASP A 128 3.01 54.34 33.00
CA ASP A 128 2.03 54.30 34.08
C ASP A 128 2.66 54.63 35.44
N PHE A 129 3.89 54.15 35.68
CA PHE A 129 4.66 54.52 36.87
C PHE A 129 5.00 56.02 36.88
N TRP A 130 5.45 56.60 35.77
CA TRP A 130 5.71 58.03 35.69
C TRP A 130 4.43 58.87 35.85
N THR A 131 3.30 58.44 35.30
CA THR A 131 2.03 59.17 35.42
C THR A 131 1.40 59.07 36.82
N GLN A 132 1.61 57.97 37.55
CA GLN A 132 1.11 57.78 38.91
C GLN A 132 2.08 58.28 40.00
N GLY A 133 3.39 58.15 39.79
CA GLY A 133 4.44 58.50 40.75
C GLY A 133 4.92 59.95 40.68
N SER A 134 4.76 60.61 39.54
CA SER A 134 5.05 62.04 39.41
C SER A 134 3.81 62.83 39.81
N GLY A 135 3.69 63.19 41.08
CA GLY A 135 2.70 64.19 41.48
C GLY A 135 2.85 65.46 40.62
N PRO A 136 1.77 66.23 40.38
CA PRO A 136 1.78 67.39 39.47
C PRO A 136 2.87 68.42 39.81
N ALA A 137 3.38 68.41 41.04
CA ALA A 137 4.48 69.26 41.48
C ALA A 137 5.86 68.92 40.86
N GLN A 138 6.17 67.64 40.57
CA GLN A 138 7.51 67.22 40.13
C GLN A 138 7.68 67.33 38.60
N VAL A 139 6.62 67.01 37.84
CA VAL A 139 6.56 67.18 36.38
C VAL A 139 6.67 68.67 35.99
N SER A 140 6.06 69.55 36.79
CA SER A 140 6.15 71.01 36.63
C SER A 140 7.57 71.53 36.79
N ALA A 141 8.33 70.99 37.75
CA ALA A 141 9.69 71.40 38.02
C ALA A 141 10.65 70.98 36.88
N GLU A 142 10.55 69.75 36.37
CA GLU A 142 11.39 69.28 35.27
C GLU A 142 11.07 69.96 33.93
N LEU A 143 9.79 70.18 33.61
CA LEU A 143 9.39 70.98 32.45
C LEU A 143 9.78 72.45 32.58
N SER A 144 9.77 73.02 33.80
CA SER A 144 10.30 74.37 34.03
C SER A 144 11.81 74.43 33.80
N CYS A 145 12.56 73.40 34.20
CA CYS A 145 14.00 73.31 33.95
C CYS A 145 14.30 73.20 32.45
N LEU A 146 13.52 72.40 31.69
CA LEU A 146 13.64 72.30 30.23
C LEU A 146 13.22 73.58 29.50
N ARG A 147 12.26 74.35 30.04
CA ARG A 147 11.87 75.68 29.52
C ARG A 147 12.81 76.82 29.93
N SER A 148 13.51 76.66 31.05
CA SER A 148 14.49 77.62 31.59
C SER A 148 15.91 77.36 31.10
N VAL A 149 16.11 76.58 30.03
CA VAL A 149 17.33 76.64 29.21
C VAL A 149 17.13 77.56 28.00
N PRO A 150 17.09 78.90 28.14
CA PRO A 150 17.55 79.78 27.10
C PRO A 150 19.04 80.10 27.30
N ALA A 151 19.80 79.95 26.22
CA ALA A 151 21.13 80.52 25.98
C ALA A 151 22.33 79.92 26.75
N LEU A 152 22.80 78.76 26.31
CA LEU A 152 24.24 78.42 26.35
C LEU A 152 24.60 77.53 25.15
N CYS A 153 24.79 78.17 23.98
CA CYS A 153 25.81 77.83 22.98
C CYS A 153 25.67 78.68 21.71
N PRO A 154 26.34 79.84 21.58
CA PRO A 154 26.73 80.39 20.30
C PRO A 154 28.23 80.11 20.03
N ALA A 155 28.68 78.86 20.17
CA ALA A 155 30.11 78.50 20.03
C ALA A 155 30.41 77.35 19.06
N LEU A 156 29.42 76.76 18.37
CA LEU A 156 29.66 75.60 17.50
C LEU A 156 29.10 75.70 16.07
N GLY A 157 28.73 76.88 15.58
CA GLY A 157 28.55 77.12 14.14
C GLY A 157 27.62 76.15 13.39
N LEU A 158 26.77 75.40 14.11
CA LEU A 158 25.81 74.47 13.54
C LEU A 158 24.45 75.17 13.58
N GLN A 159 23.88 75.42 12.40
CA GLN A 159 22.49 75.84 12.29
C GLN A 159 21.62 74.77 12.97
N SER A 160 21.16 75.07 14.16
CA SER A 160 20.12 74.29 14.83
C SER A 160 18.87 74.37 13.97
N ALA A 161 18.55 73.30 13.25
CA ALA A 161 17.23 73.11 12.68
C ALA A 161 16.24 73.01 13.85
N LEU A 162 15.62 74.14 14.19
CA LEU A 162 14.39 74.20 14.95
C LEU A 162 13.32 73.47 14.14
N ILE A 163 13.17 72.16 14.35
CA ILE A 163 11.93 71.46 13.97
C ILE A 163 10.90 71.96 14.97
N THR A 164 10.17 73.01 14.57
CA THR A 164 8.99 73.45 15.30
C THR A 164 7.94 72.35 15.21
N TRP A 165 7.22 72.13 16.30
CA TRP A 165 6.14 71.14 16.39
C TRP A 165 4.95 71.40 15.43
N SER A 166 5.05 72.41 14.56
CA SER A 166 4.03 72.74 13.56
C SER A 166 4.10 71.87 12.29
N ASP A 167 5.24 71.22 11.99
CA ASP A 167 5.42 70.50 10.72
C ASP A 167 5.02 69.01 10.74
N LEU A 168 4.64 68.44 11.90
CA LEU A 168 4.20 67.04 12.00
C LEU A 168 2.67 66.85 12.05
N SER A 169 1.90 67.89 11.73
CA SER A 169 0.43 67.85 11.73
C SER A 169 -0.22 67.93 10.35
N HIS A 170 0.52 67.89 9.25
CA HIS A 170 -0.05 67.81 7.90
C HIS A 170 0.59 66.69 7.08
N HIS A 171 0.18 65.46 7.37
CA HIS A 171 0.00 64.45 6.34
C HIS A 171 -1.10 63.48 6.81
N HIS A 172 -2.30 63.74 6.31
CA HIS A 172 -3.43 62.83 6.33
C HIS A 172 -3.62 62.27 4.91
#